data_AF-A0A1D8QZN5-F1
#
_entry.id   AF-A0A1D8QZN5-F1
#
_cell.length_a   1.000
_cell.length_b   1.000
_cell.length_c   1.000
_cell.angle_alpha   90.00
_cell.angle_beta   90.00
_cell.angle_gamma   90.00
#
_symmetry.space_group_name_H-M   'P 1'
#
loop_
_entity.id
_entity.type
_entity.pdbx_description
1 polymer ?
#
loop_
_entity_poly.entity_id
_entity_poly.type
_entity_poly.pdbx_seq_one_letter_code
_entity_poly.pdbx_strand_id
1 'polypeptide(L)'
;MRKYTYTSQNWFTKVSAAVLPGNILTFGLVGIIGVLSHADSDPRTASAQFLTWLTVLLWCIILPTCFLFSNGKRAWNYLSISALCVWGLFFILKALQA
;
A
#
# COMPACT_ATOMS: atom_id res chain seq x y z
N MET A 1 -14.17 -0.50 -28.28
CA MET A 1 -14.02 -0.71 -26.81
C MET A 1 -13.34 -2.06 -26.57
N ARG A 2 -12.13 -2.09 -26.00
CA ARG A 2 -11.44 -3.35 -25.65
C ARG A 2 -12.23 -4.03 -24.52
N LYS A 3 -12.87 -5.18 -24.80
CA LYS A 3 -13.53 -5.99 -23.75
C LYS A 3 -12.44 -6.58 -22.87
N TYR A 4 -12.24 -5.99 -21.69
CA TYR A 4 -11.44 -6.61 -20.64
C TYR A 4 -12.27 -7.71 -20.00
N THR A 5 -12.00 -8.95 -20.38
CA THR A 5 -12.61 -10.12 -19.74
C THR A 5 -12.02 -10.25 -18.34
N TYR A 6 -12.81 -9.87 -17.32
CA TYR A 6 -12.45 -10.08 -15.92
C TYR A 6 -12.51 -11.58 -15.63
N THR A 7 -11.36 -12.24 -15.72
CA THR A 7 -11.22 -13.67 -15.39
C THR A 7 -10.65 -13.83 -13.98
N SER A 8 -11.24 -14.73 -13.20
CA SER A 8 -10.71 -15.18 -11.89
C SER A 8 -9.59 -16.20 -12.01
N GLN A 9 -9.15 -16.52 -13.25
CA GLN A 9 -7.90 -17.25 -13.44
C GLN A 9 -6.73 -16.45 -12.83
N ASN A 10 -5.87 -17.14 -12.07
CA ASN A 10 -4.75 -16.57 -11.30
C ASN A 10 -5.15 -15.76 -10.04
N TRP A 11 -6.27 -16.11 -9.39
CA TRP A 11 -6.70 -15.49 -8.12
C TRP A 11 -5.58 -15.49 -7.07
N PHE A 12 -4.83 -16.58 -6.92
CA PHE A 12 -3.74 -16.70 -5.94
C PHE A 12 -2.63 -15.69 -6.22
N THR A 13 -2.25 -15.51 -7.48
CA THR A 13 -1.24 -14.51 -7.88
C THR A 13 -1.72 -13.07 -7.67
N LYS A 14 -3.03 -12.81 -7.82
CA LYS A 14 -3.61 -11.48 -7.55
C LYS A 14 -3.64 -11.18 -6.06
N VAL A 15 -4.03 -12.16 -5.24
CA VAL A 15 -4.04 -12.02 -3.77
C VAL A 15 -2.64 -11.92 -3.22
N SER A 16 -1.67 -12.70 -3.72
CA SER A 16 -0.27 -12.57 -3.28
C SER A 16 0.35 -11.22 -3.67
N ALA A 17 -0.09 -10.61 -4.77
CA ALA A 17 0.23 -9.22 -5.12
C ALA A 17 -0.37 -8.22 -4.11
N ALA A 18 -1.62 -8.44 -3.69
CA ALA A 18 -2.26 -7.60 -2.68
C ALA A 18 -1.51 -7.69 -1.34
N VAL A 19 -1.14 -8.90 -0.95
CA VAL A 19 -0.56 -9.17 0.36
C VAL A 19 0.90 -8.75 0.42
N LEU A 20 1.73 -9.06 -0.59
CA LEU A 20 3.15 -8.72 -0.51
C LEU A 20 3.41 -7.24 -0.86
N PRO A 21 3.36 -6.80 -2.14
CA PRO A 21 3.63 -5.39 -2.45
C PRO A 21 2.56 -4.43 -1.90
N GLY A 22 1.32 -4.88 -1.68
CA GLY A 22 0.31 -4.04 -1.03
C GLY A 22 0.59 -3.77 0.45
N ASN A 23 1.13 -4.72 1.22
CA ASN A 23 1.62 -4.42 2.58
C ASN A 23 2.78 -3.42 2.56
N ILE A 24 3.75 -3.63 1.67
CA ILE A 24 4.92 -2.73 1.55
C ILE A 24 4.47 -1.30 1.23
N LEU A 25 3.49 -1.16 0.33
CA LEU A 25 2.87 0.13 0.00
C LEU A 25 2.16 0.74 1.20
N THR A 26 1.37 -0.06 1.92
CA THR A 26 0.61 0.40 3.10
C THR A 26 1.55 0.95 4.17
N PHE A 27 2.61 0.22 4.51
CA PHE A 27 3.59 0.68 5.49
C PHE A 27 4.34 1.93 5.02
N GLY A 28 4.66 2.04 3.73
CA GLY A 28 5.25 3.27 3.17
C GLY A 28 4.31 4.47 3.32
N LEU A 29 3.01 4.29 3.05
CA LEU A 29 2.01 5.37 3.14
C LEU A 29 1.80 5.83 4.58
N VAL A 30 1.66 4.87 5.50
CA VAL A 30 1.55 5.11 6.94
C VAL A 30 2.82 5.78 7.46
N GLY A 31 3.99 5.36 6.99
CA GLY A 31 5.28 5.96 7.30
C GLY A 31 5.35 7.44 6.90
N ILE A 32 4.93 7.79 5.67
CA ILE A 32 4.87 9.18 5.20
C ILE A 32 3.95 10.02 6.11
N ILE A 33 2.78 9.49 6.44
CA ILE A 33 1.81 10.21 7.29
C ILE A 33 2.35 10.37 8.71
N GLY A 34 3.02 9.35 9.25
CA GLY A 34 3.66 9.43 10.58
C GLY A 34 4.77 10.49 10.62
N VAL A 35 5.56 10.56 9.55
CA VAL A 35 6.63 11.56 9.38
C VAL A 35 6.07 12.98 9.25
N LEU A 36 4.99 13.17 8.49
CA LEU A 36 4.32 14.47 8.37
C LEU A 36 3.62 14.90 9.66
N SER A 37 3.02 13.94 10.38
CA SER A 37 2.23 14.20 11.59
C SER A 37 3.09 14.31 12.86
N HIS A 38 4.42 14.15 12.76
CA HIS A 38 5.31 14.05 13.92
C HIS A 38 4.79 13.06 14.96
N ALA A 39 4.31 11.90 14.49
CA ALA A 39 3.69 10.92 15.36
C ALA A 39 4.69 10.40 16.39
N ASP A 40 4.33 10.47 17.66
CA ASP A 40 5.10 9.90 18.76
C ASP A 40 5.32 8.40 18.57
N SER A 41 6.50 7.94 18.99
CA SER A 41 6.86 6.52 18.98
C SER A 41 6.18 5.73 20.10
N ASP A 42 5.47 6.38 21.01
CA ASP A 42 4.72 5.72 22.07
C ASP A 42 3.43 5.10 21.51
N PRO A 43 3.29 3.76 21.52
CA PRO A 43 2.13 3.05 20.97
C PRO A 43 0.82 3.35 21.70
N ARG A 44 0.84 3.98 22.87
CA ARG A 44 -0.37 4.37 23.63
C ARG A 44 -0.92 5.73 23.20
N THR A 45 -0.19 6.47 22.38
CA THR A 45 -0.64 7.78 21.90
C THR A 45 -1.75 7.65 20.85
N ALA A 46 -2.62 8.65 20.81
CA ALA A 46 -3.72 8.69 19.84
C ALA A 46 -3.22 8.71 18.39
N SER A 47 -2.06 9.32 18.12
CA SER A 47 -1.38 9.36 16.83
C SER A 47 -0.91 7.97 16.38
N ALA A 48 -0.29 7.20 17.28
CA ALA A 48 0.11 5.82 16.99
C ALA A 48 -1.10 4.90 16.72
N GLN A 49 -2.17 5.04 17.52
CA GLN A 49 -3.42 4.29 17.29
C GLN A 49 -4.05 4.67 15.95
N PHE A 50 -4.09 5.96 15.61
CA PHE A 50 -4.59 6.42 14.32
C PHE A 50 -3.84 5.81 13.14
N LEU A 51 -2.50 5.79 13.17
CA LEU A 51 -1.68 5.15 12.14
C LEU A 51 -1.96 3.64 12.02
N THR A 52 -2.22 2.99 13.15
CA THR A 52 -2.56 1.56 13.18
C THR A 52 -3.91 1.29 12.50
N TRP A 53 -4.93 2.08 12.80
CA TRP A 53 -6.24 1.95 12.14
C TRP A 53 -6.20 2.36 10.66
N LEU A 54 -5.40 3.37 10.33
CA LEU A 54 -5.16 3.78 8.94
C LEU A 54 -4.55 2.63 8.12
N THR A 55 -3.61 1.89 8.71
CA THR A 55 -3.01 0.69 8.09
C THR A 55 -4.08 -0.32 7.70
N VAL A 56 -5.01 -0.63 8.62
CA VAL A 56 -6.10 -1.59 8.38
C VAL A 56 -7.04 -1.09 7.26
N LEU A 57 -7.43 0.19 7.30
CA LEU A 57 -8.30 0.79 6.28
C LEU A 57 -7.67 0.74 4.88
N LEU A 58 -6.38 1.05 4.77
CA LEU A 58 -5.65 0.95 3.51
C LEU A 58 -5.63 -0.50 3.00
N TRP A 59 -5.46 -1.47 3.89
CA TRP A 59 -5.47 -2.88 3.53
C TRP A 59 -6.84 -3.34 3.00
N CYS A 60 -7.93 -2.89 3.61
CA CYS A 60 -9.29 -3.12 3.14
C CYS A 60 -9.56 -2.53 1.74
N ILE A 61 -8.82 -1.50 1.32
CA ILE A 61 -8.93 -0.89 -0.02
C ILE A 61 -8.03 -1.62 -1.03
N ILE A 62 -6.85 -2.08 -0.61
CA ILE A 62 -5.86 -2.74 -1.48
C ILE A 62 -6.29 -4.15 -1.88
N LEU A 63 -6.93 -4.90 -0.97
CA LEU A 63 -7.44 -6.25 -1.25
C LEU A 63 -8.44 -6.30 -2.43
N PRO A 64 -9.51 -5.48 -2.48
CA PRO A 64 -10.45 -5.48 -3.59
C PRO A 64 -9.87 -4.86 -4.88
N THR A 65 -8.96 -3.89 -4.78
CA THR A 65 -8.34 -3.28 -5.98
C THR A 65 -7.46 -4.25 -6.76
N CYS A 66 -6.98 -5.33 -6.13
CA CYS A 66 -6.27 -6.40 -6.83
C CYS A 66 -7.14 -7.19 -7.81
N PHE A 67 -8.46 -7.23 -7.59
CA PHE A 67 -9.42 -7.84 -8.52
C PHE A 67 -9.80 -6.91 -9.69
N LEU A 68 -9.51 -5.62 -9.58
CA LEU A 68 -9.67 -4.66 -10.68
C LEU A 68 -8.72 -4.97 -11.86
N PHE A 69 -7.64 -5.71 -11.61
CA PHE A 69 -6.69 -6.08 -12.64
C PHE A 69 -7.06 -7.39 -13.34
N SER A 70 -7.03 -7.36 -14.67
CA SER A 70 -7.26 -8.52 -15.53
C SER A 70 -6.19 -9.62 -15.40
N ASN A 71 -4.95 -9.26 -15.02
CA ASN A 71 -3.82 -10.19 -14.93
C ASN A 71 -3.05 -10.02 -13.60
N GLY A 72 -2.67 -11.14 -12.95
CA GLY A 72 -1.87 -11.12 -11.72
C GLY A 72 -0.49 -10.47 -11.87
N LYS A 73 0.16 -10.64 -13.04
CA LYS A 73 1.43 -9.96 -13.36
C LYS A 73 1.28 -8.44 -13.46
N ARG A 74 0.14 -7.96 -13.97
CA ARG A 74 -0.15 -6.52 -14.02
C ARG A 74 -0.39 -5.96 -12.62
N ALA A 75 -1.16 -6.68 -11.78
CA ALA A 75 -1.36 -6.30 -10.39
C ALA A 75 -0.02 -6.15 -9.67
N TRP A 76 0.88 -7.15 -9.81
CA TRP A 76 2.24 -7.09 -9.27
C TRP A 76 3.03 -5.86 -9.75
N ASN A 77 3.10 -5.61 -11.05
CA ASN A 77 3.85 -4.45 -11.55
C ASN A 77 3.28 -3.13 -11.04
N TYR A 78 1.96 -2.93 -11.06
CA TYR A 78 1.36 -1.67 -10.60
C TYR A 78 1.58 -1.48 -9.10
N LEU A 79 1.31 -2.50 -8.26
CA LEU A 79 1.50 -2.40 -6.82
C LEU A 79 2.97 -2.21 -6.44
N SER A 80 3.90 -2.94 -7.07
CA SER A 80 5.33 -2.79 -6.80
C SER A 80 5.86 -1.43 -7.24
N ILE A 81 5.44 -0.90 -8.40
CA ILE A 81 5.84 0.44 -8.85
C ILE A 81 5.29 1.50 -7.89
N SER A 82 4.00 1.41 -7.52
CA SER A 82 3.42 2.33 -6.55
C SER A 82 4.10 2.24 -5.19
N ALA A 83 4.45 1.03 -4.71
CA ALA A 83 5.19 0.83 -3.47
C ALA A 83 6.58 1.50 -3.54
N LEU A 84 7.31 1.33 -4.65
CA LEU A 84 8.60 1.98 -4.87
C LEU A 84 8.48 3.51 -4.91
N CYS A 85 7.46 4.06 -5.56
CA CYS A 85 7.21 5.51 -5.57
C CYS A 85 6.95 6.05 -4.16
N VAL A 86 6.11 5.36 -3.38
CA VAL A 86 5.80 5.74 -1.99
C VAL A 86 7.04 5.67 -1.11
N TRP A 87 7.82 4.61 -1.22
CA TRP A 87 9.08 4.49 -0.47
C TRP A 87 10.12 5.53 -0.89
N GLY A 88 10.23 5.84 -2.19
CA GLY A 88 11.09 6.92 -2.68
C GLY A 88 10.70 8.27 -2.07
N LEU A 89 9.39 8.58 -2.05
CA LEU A 89 8.87 9.79 -1.42
C LEU A 89 9.14 9.81 0.10
N PHE A 90 8.96 8.67 0.78
CA PHE A 90 9.27 8.54 2.20
C PHE A 90 10.73 8.87 2.52
N PHE A 91 11.68 8.31 1.76
CA PHE A 91 13.09 8.59 1.96
C PHE A 91 13.44 10.06 1.66
N ILE A 92 12.84 10.66 0.64
CA ILE A 92 13.03 12.09 0.32
C ILE A 92 12.54 12.96 1.48
N LEU A 93 11.32 12.71 1.97
CA LEU A 93 10.75 13.46 3.11
C LEU A 93 11.60 13.27 4.38
N LYS A 94 12.02 12.04 4.66
CA LYS A 94 12.91 11.74 5.78
C LYS A 94 14.27 12.43 5.65
N ALA A 95 14.83 12.53 4.45
CA ALA A 95 16.09 13.22 4.19
C ALA A 95 15.97 14.75 4.31
N LEU A 96 14.79 15.31 4.00
CA LEU A 96 14.48 16.74 4.15
C LEU A 96 14.28 17.17 5.60
N GLN A 97 13.84 16.25 6.47
CA GLN A 97 13.62 16.50 7.91
C GLN A 97 14.79 16.05 8.79
N ALA A 98 15.85 15.50 8.21
CA ALA A 98 17.10 15.14 8.90
C ALA A 98 18.08 16.33 8.90
#